data_AF-A0A534TLJ9-F1
#
_entry.id   AF-A0A534TLJ9-F1
#
_cell.length_a   1.000
_cell.length_b   1.000
_cell.length_c   1.000
_cell.angle_alpha   90.00
_cell.angle_beta   90.00
_cell.angle_gamma   90.00
#
_symmetry.space_group_name_H-M   'P 1'
#
loop_
_entity.id
_entity.type
_entity.pdbx_description
1 polymer ?
#
loop_
_entity_poly.entity_id
_entity_poly.type
_entity_poly.pdbx_seq_one_letter_code
_entity_poly.pdbx_strand_id
1 'polypeptide(L)'
;MSKTPTEELEVVTMRLPSPLLDRARKDSEERGRPFAHSIRAALEIFFFHNVAREMAQTMTDDMKELGLNREDYFRSLLDARYRQLIATQALAVAKKGPAKRG
;
A
#
# COMPACT_ATOMS: atom_id res chain seq x y z
N MET A 1 12.21 -28.13 -17.17
CA MET A 1 10.84 -27.95 -16.65
C MET A 1 10.96 -27.25 -15.31
N SER A 2 10.99 -25.91 -15.30
CA SER A 2 11.03 -25.12 -14.08
C SER A 2 9.71 -25.32 -13.33
N LYS A 3 9.77 -25.87 -12.12
CA LYS A 3 8.62 -25.98 -11.22
C LYS A 3 8.13 -24.58 -10.93
N THR A 4 6.91 -24.25 -11.36
CA THR A 4 6.20 -23.06 -10.87
C THR A 4 6.16 -23.17 -9.35
N PRO A 5 6.58 -22.16 -8.59
CA PRO A 5 6.47 -22.20 -7.13
C PRO A 5 4.99 -22.34 -6.77
N THR A 6 4.62 -23.47 -6.17
CA THR A 6 3.29 -23.63 -5.57
C THR A 6 3.35 -22.93 -4.22
N GLU A 7 2.89 -21.69 -4.16
CA GLU A 7 2.67 -21.01 -2.88
C GLU A 7 1.69 -21.83 -2.03
N GLU A 8 1.99 -21.99 -0.74
CA GLU A 8 1.01 -22.52 0.21
C GLU A 8 -0.09 -21.47 0.42
N LEU A 9 -1.33 -21.80 0.06
CA LEU A 9 -2.48 -20.90 0.16
C LEU A 9 -3.35 -21.30 1.35
N GLU A 10 -3.61 -20.35 2.25
CA GLU A 10 -4.60 -20.51 3.32
C GLU A 10 -5.96 -19.92 2.92
N VAL A 11 -7.05 -20.58 3.33
CA VAL A 11 -8.42 -20.13 3.07
C VAL A 11 -8.94 -19.36 4.29
N VAL A 12 -9.19 -18.07 4.10
CA VAL A 12 -9.79 -17.20 5.13
C VAL A 12 -11.19 -16.77 4.69
N THR A 13 -12.16 -16.85 5.60
CA THR A 13 -13.51 -16.31 5.36
C THR A 13 -13.60 -14.89 5.91
N MET A 14 -13.92 -13.92 5.05
CA MET A 14 -14.07 -12.51 5.43
C MET A 14 -15.39 -11.91 4.91
N ARG A 15 -15.90 -10.90 5.62
CA ARG A 15 -17.07 -10.12 5.16
C ARG A 15 -16.58 -8.83 4.51
N LEU A 16 -17.03 -8.57 3.29
CA LEU A 16 -16.71 -7.36 2.52
C LEU A 16 -18.01 -6.65 2.09
N PRO A 17 -18.00 -5.32 1.88
CA PRO A 17 -19.17 -4.62 1.36
C PRO A 17 -19.63 -5.16 0.01
N SER A 18 -20.94 -5.41 -0.13
CA SER A 18 -21.53 -5.98 -1.37
C SER A 18 -21.13 -5.23 -2.66
N PRO A 19 -21.13 -3.89 -2.71
CA PRO A 19 -20.78 -3.17 -3.93
C PRO A 19 -19.36 -3.43 -4.43
N LEU A 20 -18.43 -3.78 -3.53
CA LEU A 20 -17.06 -4.13 -3.88
C LEU A 20 -16.99 -5.53 -4.50
N LEU A 21 -17.74 -6.47 -3.94
CA LEU A 21 -17.87 -7.84 -4.47
C LEU A 21 -18.54 -7.84 -5.84
N ASP A 22 -19.51 -6.95 -6.06
CA ASP A 22 -20.23 -6.84 -7.34
C ASP A 22 -19.31 -6.33 -8.45
N ARG A 23 -18.41 -5.39 -8.14
CA ARG A 23 -17.36 -4.95 -9.08
C ARG A 23 -16.35 -6.07 -9.38
N ALA A 24 -15.93 -6.82 -8.36
CA ALA A 24 -15.00 -7.93 -8.55
C ALA A 24 -15.61 -9.09 -9.36
N ARG A 25 -16.93 -9.33 -9.23
CA ARG A 25 -17.66 -10.28 -10.06
C ARG A 25 -17.68 -9.85 -11.52
N LYS A 26 -18.02 -8.58 -11.78
CA LYS A 26 -18.01 -8.03 -13.13
C LYS A 26 -16.63 -8.14 -13.80
N ASP A 27 -15.56 -7.81 -13.08
CA ASP A 27 -14.18 -7.94 -13.59
C ASP A 27 -13.79 -9.41 -13.85
N SER A 28 -14.23 -10.34 -13.00
CA SER A 28 -14.03 -11.78 -13.17
C SER A 28 -14.68 -12.30 -14.45
N GLU A 29 -15.92 -11.88 -14.72
CA GLU A 29 -16.68 -12.22 -15.93
C GLU A 29 -16.04 -11.60 -17.18
N GLU A 30 -15.72 -10.29 -17.14
CA GLU A 30 -15.13 -9.57 -18.29
C GLU A 30 -13.75 -10.11 -18.70
N ARG A 31 -12.97 -10.60 -17.74
CA ARG A 31 -11.60 -11.10 -18.00
C ARG A 31 -11.51 -12.62 -18.08
N GLY A 32 -12.62 -13.35 -17.87
CA GLY A 32 -12.65 -14.81 -17.84
C GLY A 32 -11.75 -15.42 -16.76
N ARG A 33 -11.61 -14.75 -15.61
CA ARG A 33 -10.74 -15.20 -14.50
C ARG A 33 -11.58 -15.64 -13.30
N PRO A 34 -11.09 -16.54 -12.44
CA PRO A 34 -11.79 -16.92 -11.21
C PRO A 34 -12.08 -15.71 -10.32
N PHE A 35 -13.25 -15.68 -9.68
CA PHE A 35 -13.64 -14.57 -8.80
C PHE A 35 -12.61 -14.30 -7.68
N ALA A 36 -12.04 -15.35 -7.09
CA ALA A 36 -10.98 -15.23 -6.09
C ALA A 36 -9.72 -14.53 -6.64
N HIS A 37 -9.41 -14.72 -7.93
CA HIS A 37 -8.32 -13.99 -8.61
C HIS A 37 -8.64 -12.50 -8.70
N SER A 38 -9.87 -12.13 -9.04
CA SER A 38 -10.29 -10.73 -9.10
C SER A 38 -10.34 -10.08 -7.71
N ILE A 39 -10.66 -10.84 -6.64
CA ILE A 39 -10.57 -10.34 -5.26
C ILE A 39 -9.11 -10.16 -4.83
N ARG A 40 -8.22 -11.14 -5.08
CA ARG A 40 -6.79 -11.02 -4.80
C ARG A 40 -6.19 -9.83 -5.55
N ALA A 41 -6.49 -9.72 -6.85
CA ALA A 41 -6.09 -8.59 -7.65
C ALA A 41 -6.64 -7.29 -7.06
N ALA A 42 -7.94 -7.18 -6.74
CA ALA A 42 -8.52 -5.98 -6.14
C ALA A 42 -7.84 -5.59 -4.80
N LEU A 43 -7.46 -6.55 -3.97
CA LEU A 43 -6.69 -6.31 -2.74
C LEU A 43 -5.28 -5.81 -3.06
N GLU A 44 -4.56 -6.45 -3.97
CA GLU A 44 -3.23 -6.02 -4.44
C GLU A 44 -3.28 -4.63 -5.11
N ILE A 45 -4.34 -4.37 -5.88
CA ILE A 45 -4.68 -3.11 -6.55
C ILE A 45 -5.01 -2.02 -5.53
N PHE A 46 -5.76 -2.31 -4.47
CA PHE A 46 -6.05 -1.34 -3.41
C PHE A 46 -4.77 -0.79 -2.77
N PHE A 47 -3.72 -1.61 -2.71
CA PHE A 47 -2.41 -1.19 -2.22
C PHE A 47 -1.54 -0.48 -3.26
N PHE A 48 -1.81 -0.61 -4.58
CA PHE A 48 -0.84 -0.17 -5.61
C PHE A 48 -1.38 0.51 -6.87
N HIS A 49 -2.67 0.51 -7.20
CA HIS A 49 -3.13 1.04 -8.50
C HIS A 49 -3.01 2.55 -8.67
N ASN A 50 -2.84 3.32 -7.59
CA ASN A 50 -2.54 4.74 -7.69
C ASN A 50 -1.03 5.03 -7.73
N VAL A 51 -0.19 4.00 -7.73
CA VAL A 51 1.26 4.12 -7.80
C VAL A 51 1.67 3.93 -9.26
N ALA A 52 2.24 4.97 -9.87
CA ALA A 52 2.78 4.87 -11.22
C ALA A 52 3.76 3.68 -11.32
N ARG A 53 3.79 2.97 -12.45
CA ARG A 53 4.65 1.79 -12.63
C ARG A 53 6.12 2.06 -12.26
N GLU A 54 6.61 3.24 -12.62
CA GLU A 54 7.96 3.69 -12.28
C GLU A 54 8.14 3.79 -10.77
N MET A 55 7.18 4.38 -10.05
CA MET A 55 7.21 4.48 -8.59
C MET A 55 7.16 3.10 -7.91
N ALA A 56 6.37 2.16 -8.45
CA ALA A 56 6.33 0.80 -7.93
C ALA A 56 7.68 0.07 -8.11
N GLN A 57 8.34 0.30 -9.25
CA GLN A 57 9.67 -0.25 -9.52
C GLN A 57 10.72 0.38 -8.59
N THR A 58 10.72 1.71 -8.45
CA THR A 58 11.63 2.43 -7.53
C THR A 58 11.49 1.92 -6.10
N MET A 59 10.26 1.76 -5.60
CA MET A 59 10.03 1.23 -4.25
C MET A 59 10.52 -0.22 -4.10
N THR A 60 10.40 -1.03 -5.16
CA THR A 60 10.86 -2.42 -5.15
C THR A 60 12.39 -2.50 -5.10
N ASP A 61 13.08 -1.63 -5.83
CA ASP A 61 14.54 -1.62 -5.87
C ASP A 61 15.13 -1.06 -4.57
N ASP A 62 14.55 0.01 -4.03
CA ASP A 62 14.92 0.60 -2.74
C ASP A 62 14.71 -0.41 -1.58
N MET A 63 13.59 -1.15 -1.60
CA MET A 63 13.35 -2.23 -0.63
C MET A 63 14.45 -3.31 -0.66
N LYS A 64 14.94 -3.67 -1.85
CA LYS A 64 16.05 -4.63 -1.99
C LYS A 64 17.37 -4.05 -1.50
N GLU A 65 17.67 -2.80 -1.82
CA GLU A 65 18.89 -2.12 -1.40
C GLU A 65 18.98 -2.01 0.13
N LEU A 66 17.86 -1.70 0.78
CA LEU A 66 17.77 -1.63 2.24
C LEU A 66 17.69 -3.00 2.92
N GLY A 67 17.54 -4.08 2.15
CA GLY A 67 17.39 -5.44 2.67
C GLY A 67 16.14 -5.62 3.54
N LEU A 68 15.09 -4.83 3.29
CA LEU A 68 13.87 -4.86 4.07
C LEU A 68 12.83 -5.76 3.40
N ASN A 69 12.02 -6.42 4.21
CA ASN A 69 10.78 -6.98 3.70
C ASN A 69 9.75 -5.85 3.48
N ARG A 70 8.67 -6.18 2.80
CA ARG A 70 7.65 -5.20 2.43
C ARG A 70 7.00 -4.51 3.63
N GLU A 71 6.71 -5.24 4.70
CA GLU A 71 6.07 -4.69 5.90
C GLU A 71 6.98 -3.68 6.59
N ASP A 72 8.25 -4.03 6.78
CA ASP A 72 9.25 -3.17 7.41
C ASP A 72 9.60 -1.95 6.54
N TYR A 73 9.59 -2.12 5.22
CA TYR A 73 9.75 -1.02 4.27
C TYR A 73 8.59 0.00 4.37
N PHE A 74 7.34 -0.46 4.44
CA PHE A 74 6.22 0.47 4.62
C PHE A 74 6.24 1.16 6.00
N ARG A 75 6.62 0.44 7.06
CA ARG A 75 6.80 1.04 8.39
C ARG A 75 7.87 2.13 8.39
N SER A 76 9.00 1.91 7.72
CA SER A 76 10.09 2.90 7.66
C SER A 76 9.67 4.17 6.92
N LEU A 77 8.93 4.03 5.80
CA LEU A 77 8.37 5.17 5.07
C LEU A 77 7.37 5.98 5.92
N LEU A 78 6.51 5.31 6.68
CA LEU A 78 5.56 5.96 7.57
C LEU A 78 6.26 6.69 8.72
N ASP A 79 7.27 6.08 9.36
CA ASP A 79 8.06 6.71 10.42
C ASP A 79 8.80 7.96 9.90
N ALA A 80 9.45 7.84 8.74
CA ALA A 80 10.14 8.96 8.11
C ALA A 80 9.19 10.14 7.85
N ARG A 81 8.00 9.86 7.31
CA ARG A 81 6.98 10.91 7.08
C ARG A 81 6.46 11.50 8.38
N TYR A 82 6.22 10.67 9.39
CA TYR A 82 5.76 11.12 10.70
C TYR A 82 6.75 12.11 11.35
N ARG A 83 8.04 11.79 11.33
CA ARG A 83 9.10 12.70 11.84
C ARG A 83 9.14 14.03 11.08
N GLN A 84 8.99 14.00 9.76
CA GLN A 84 8.92 15.23 8.96
C GLN A 84 7.73 16.12 9.35
N LEU A 85 6.56 15.52 9.62
CA LEU A 85 5.38 16.25 10.04
C LEU A 85 5.56 16.91 11.41
N ILE A 86 6.15 16.21 12.38
CA ILE A 86 6.48 16.78 13.70
C ILE A 86 7.43 17.96 13.55
N ALA A 87 8.52 17.79 12.78
CA ALA A 87 9.50 18.85 12.57
C ALA A 87 8.85 20.09 11.92
N THR A 88 7.97 19.89 10.94
CA THR A 88 7.25 20.97 10.27
C THR A 88 6.32 21.72 11.22
N GLN A 89 5.59 21.00 12.07
CA GLN A 89 4.73 21.60 13.09
C GLN A 89 5.53 22.39 14.13
N ALA A 90 6.65 21.86 14.61
CA ALA A 90 7.53 22.55 15.56
C ALA A 90 8.06 23.88 14.98
N LEU A 91 8.46 23.88 13.70
CA LEU A 91 8.89 25.10 13.00
C LEU A 91 7.74 26.10 12.83
N ALA A 92 6.52 25.64 12.55
CA ALA A 92 5.35 26.50 12.44
C ALA A 92 4.97 27.16 13.78
N VAL A 93 5.11 26.43 14.90
CA VAL A 93 4.93 26.98 16.25
C VAL A 93 6.00 28.02 16.57
N ALA A 94 7.28 27.73 16.27
CA ALA A 94 8.38 28.67 16.49
C ALA A 94 8.22 29.99 15.70
N LYS A 95 7.69 29.93 14.47
CA LYS A 95 7.39 31.12 13.66
C LYS A 95 6.24 31.97 14.20
N LYS A 96 5.30 31.39 14.94
CA LYS A 96 4.19 32.09 15.60
C LYS A 96 4.58 32.70 16.95
N GLY A 97 5.83 33.15 17.10
CA GLY A 97 6.43 33.63 18.35
C GLY A 97 5.54 34.53 19.20
N PRO A 98 5.81 34.63 20.52
CA PRO A 98 4.86 35.16 21.50
C PRO A 98 4.41 36.56 21.10
N ALA A 99 3.09 36.77 21.10
CA ALA A 99 2.51 38.09 20.89
C ALA A 99 3.20 39.08 21.83
N LYS A 100 3.89 40.05 21.23
CA LYS A 100 4.56 41.14 21.93
C LYS A 100 3.52 41.77 22.87
N ARG A 101 3.63 41.53 24.17
CA ARG A 101 2.87 42.26 25.18
C ARG A 101 3.43 43.68 25.17
N GLY A 102 2.75 44.56 24.44
CA GLY A 102 2.89 46.01 24.56
C GLY A 102 2.09 46.52 25.74
#